data_AF-A0A931IT37-F1
#
_entry.id   AF-A0A931IT37-F1
#
_cell.length_a   1.000
_cell.length_b   1.000
_cell.length_c   1.000
_cell.angle_alpha   90.00
_cell.angle_beta   90.00
_cell.angle_gamma   90.00
#
_symmetry.space_group_name_H-M   'P 1'
#
loop_
_entity.id
_entity.type
_entity.pdbx_description
1 polymer ?
#
loop_
_entity_poly.entity_id
_entity_poly.type
_entity_poly.pdbx_seq_one_letter_code
_entity_poly.pdbx_strand_id
1 'polypeptide(L)'
;MIKLSGSNSRLLRKLEQDLAVAQREHQHLRAHCLRARRAGLLARLGQQDSARSELTSLHQVAFASPNARLSAWLCWAESQVAYYTQYDMGAVGWLVRAEEQGRAAECLEVRVEALAFLAHLAFADHRPEDAADAIQRCLALGAPEHGPALARLHMVVGQAWHLARGVDQGYETAQPWYTRARSFAAACGDDALISALMYNSATLRVACVREAELAEGRSEAPVPLAAVDSVSHFDQAMGVAGLRELTPLARAQMLVSAGRFAEAMVLMPHNLDDTQRLSLGRLSPALRADWAWCAVNLGDPTMARAQADQALLEIGPHCHADDRGCTHARVAQVYGQLGLSELAQAQCEKATSAWSEWRTLQARWRAALAPHSLPDAQ
;
A
#
# COMPACT_ATOMS: atom_id res chain seq x y z
N MET A 1 -0.68 25.84 -22.32
CA MET A 1 -0.20 25.82 -20.91
C MET A 1 -1.40 25.60 -20.01
N ILE A 2 -1.59 24.38 -19.52
CA ILE A 2 -2.56 24.10 -18.46
C ILE A 2 -1.93 24.64 -17.17
N LYS A 3 -2.57 25.63 -16.52
CA LYS A 3 -2.17 26.05 -15.17
C LYS A 3 -2.45 24.87 -14.24
N LEU A 4 -1.42 24.11 -13.89
CA LEU A 4 -1.49 23.13 -12.81
C LEU A 4 -1.77 23.91 -11.52
N SER A 5 -2.98 23.75 -10.97
CA SER A 5 -3.34 24.30 -9.67
C SER A 5 -2.47 23.62 -8.60
N GLY A 6 -1.39 24.32 -8.23
CA GLY A 6 -0.59 24.22 -7.00
C GLY A 6 -0.52 22.87 -6.28
N SER A 7 0.19 21.89 -6.83
CA SER A 7 0.80 20.86 -5.98
C SER A 7 2.09 21.45 -5.38
N ASN A 8 2.24 21.38 -4.05
CA ASN A 8 3.47 21.82 -3.35
C ASN A 8 4.65 20.85 -3.55
N SER A 9 4.45 19.76 -4.30
CA SER A 9 5.43 18.70 -4.52
C SER A 9 6.78 19.24 -4.99
N ARG A 10 7.82 18.93 -4.22
CA ARG A 10 9.21 19.32 -4.55
C ARG A 10 9.74 18.54 -5.74
N LEU A 11 9.50 17.23 -5.79
CA LEU A 11 9.92 16.39 -6.91
C LEU A 11 9.25 16.79 -8.23
N LEU A 12 7.97 17.16 -8.22
CA LEU A 12 7.29 17.63 -9.43
C LEU A 12 7.95 18.88 -10.00
N ARG A 13 8.22 19.88 -9.13
CA ARG A 13 8.93 21.11 -9.53
C ARG A 13 10.32 20.81 -10.09
N LYS A 14 11.06 19.89 -9.48
CA LYS A 14 12.37 19.45 -9.99
C LYS A 14 12.26 18.82 -11.38
N LEU A 15 11.30 17.91 -11.59
CA LEU A 15 11.08 17.29 -12.90
C LEU A 15 10.69 18.31 -13.97
N GLU A 16 9.90 19.33 -13.63
CA GLU A 16 9.55 20.41 -14.55
C GLU A 16 10.76 21.26 -14.93
N GLN A 17 11.65 21.55 -13.97
CA GLN A 17 12.92 22.24 -14.23
C GLN A 17 13.83 21.41 -15.15
N ASP A 18 14.02 20.13 -14.84
CA ASP A 18 14.83 19.22 -15.65
C ASP A 18 14.27 19.06 -17.07
N LEU A 19 12.94 19.03 -17.20
CA LEU A 19 12.25 18.98 -18.49
C LEU A 19 12.50 20.27 -19.30
N ALA A 20 12.39 21.44 -18.67
CA ALA A 20 12.65 22.71 -19.32
C ALA A 20 14.11 22.84 -19.77
N VAL A 21 15.07 22.33 -18.98
CA VAL A 21 16.48 22.25 -19.36
C VAL A 21 16.66 21.33 -20.58
N ALA A 22 16.14 20.10 -20.53
CA ALA A 22 16.26 19.15 -21.64
C ALA A 22 15.64 19.69 -22.95
N GLN A 23 14.54 20.45 -22.85
CA GLN A 23 13.92 21.10 -24.01
C GLN A 23 14.79 22.21 -24.60
N ARG A 24 15.38 23.08 -23.77
CA ARG A 24 16.30 24.14 -24.22
C ARG A 24 17.56 23.58 -24.86
N GLU A 25 18.05 22.45 -24.36
CA GLU A 25 19.23 21.75 -24.89
C GLU A 25 18.90 20.82 -26.06
N HIS A 26 17.66 20.83 -26.56
CA HIS A 26 17.18 19.98 -27.67
C HIS A 26 17.38 18.47 -27.44
N GLN A 27 17.41 18.03 -26.18
CA GLN A 27 17.53 16.62 -25.78
C GLN A 27 16.16 15.93 -25.78
N HIS A 28 15.57 15.77 -26.97
CA HIS A 28 14.18 15.29 -27.15
C HIS A 28 13.89 13.97 -26.42
N LEU A 29 14.74 12.95 -26.57
CA LEU A 29 14.54 11.66 -25.91
C LEU A 29 14.52 11.79 -24.38
N ARG A 30 15.43 12.59 -23.82
CA ARG A 30 15.48 12.84 -22.37
C ARG A 30 14.21 13.55 -21.90
N ALA A 31 13.76 14.55 -22.64
CA ALA A 31 12.52 15.26 -22.34
C ALA A 31 11.30 14.30 -22.35
N HIS A 32 11.22 13.37 -23.31
CA HIS A 32 10.14 12.36 -23.33
C HIS A 32 10.21 11.39 -22.15
N CYS A 33 11.40 10.93 -21.76
CA CYS A 33 11.57 10.08 -20.57
C CYS A 33 11.18 10.84 -19.28
N LEU A 34 11.56 12.12 -19.15
CA LEU A 34 11.18 12.96 -18.01
C LEU A 34 9.66 13.20 -17.94
N ARG A 35 8.99 13.34 -19.10
CA ARG A 35 7.52 13.41 -19.15
C ARG A 35 6.85 12.11 -18.69
N ALA A 36 7.38 10.94 -19.08
CA ALA A 36 6.86 9.66 -18.60
C ALA A 36 7.03 9.53 -17.08
N ARG A 37 8.18 9.93 -16.53
CA ARG A 37 8.42 10.02 -15.08
C ARG A 37 7.42 10.94 -14.38
N ARG A 38 7.19 12.13 -14.96
CA ARG A 38 6.21 13.09 -14.47
C ARG A 38 4.81 12.50 -14.46
N ALA A 39 4.38 11.81 -15.52
CA ALA A 39 3.09 11.13 -15.57
C ALA A 39 2.95 10.10 -14.42
N GLY A 40 3.98 9.30 -14.16
CA GLY A 40 3.98 8.38 -13.01
C GLY A 40 3.87 9.08 -11.66
N LEU A 41 4.55 10.23 -11.47
CA LEU A 41 4.41 11.04 -10.27
C LEU A 41 3.01 11.68 -10.15
N LEU A 42 2.44 12.18 -11.24
CA LEU A 42 1.09 12.75 -11.26
C LEU A 42 0.06 11.72 -10.82
N ALA A 43 0.18 10.46 -11.28
CA ALA A 43 -0.67 9.35 -10.83
C ALA A 43 -0.56 9.15 -9.31
N ARG A 44 0.66 9.15 -8.76
CA ARG A 44 0.94 9.01 -7.32
C ARG A 44 0.39 10.17 -6.49
N LEU A 45 0.33 11.37 -7.07
CA LEU A 45 -0.26 12.56 -6.43
C LEU A 45 -1.80 12.56 -6.50
N GLY A 46 -2.42 11.62 -7.21
CA GLY A 46 -3.87 11.55 -7.44
C GLY A 46 -4.34 12.37 -8.64
N GLN A 47 -3.45 12.88 -9.49
CA GLN A 47 -3.77 13.66 -10.68
C GLN A 47 -3.92 12.75 -11.92
N GLN A 48 -4.91 11.85 -11.88
CA GLN A 48 -5.08 10.78 -12.87
C GLN A 48 -5.31 11.30 -14.29
N ASP A 49 -6.14 12.34 -14.46
CA ASP A 49 -6.44 12.90 -15.79
C ASP A 49 -5.19 13.50 -16.45
N SER A 50 -4.40 14.25 -15.67
CA SER A 50 -3.13 14.82 -16.12
C SER A 50 -2.13 13.72 -16.52
N ALA A 51 -2.01 12.67 -15.71
CA ALA A 51 -1.14 11.53 -16.00
C ALA A 51 -1.54 10.82 -17.30
N ARG A 52 -2.83 10.51 -17.48
CA ARG A 52 -3.37 9.85 -18.68
C ARG A 52 -3.21 10.69 -19.95
N SER A 53 -3.43 12.01 -19.84
CA SER A 53 -3.24 12.94 -20.95
C SER A 53 -1.78 12.94 -21.41
N GLU A 54 -0.82 12.96 -20.47
CA GLU A 54 0.59 12.88 -20.80
C GLU A 54 0.99 11.57 -21.47
N LEU A 55 0.54 10.43 -20.94
CA LEU A 55 0.86 9.13 -21.51
C LEU A 55 0.29 8.98 -22.92
N THR A 56 -0.95 9.42 -23.15
CA THR A 56 -1.56 9.41 -24.49
C THR A 56 -0.69 10.15 -25.51
N SER A 57 -0.21 11.35 -25.15
CA SER A 57 0.68 12.12 -26.01
C SER A 57 2.04 11.43 -26.23
N LEU A 58 2.60 10.79 -25.21
CA LEU A 58 3.89 10.10 -25.33
C LEU A 58 3.79 8.80 -26.15
N HIS A 59 2.67 8.08 -26.09
CA HIS A 59 2.44 6.93 -26.96
C HIS A 59 2.41 7.31 -28.43
N GLN A 60 1.80 8.45 -28.79
CA GLN A 60 1.84 8.96 -30.16
C GLN A 60 3.29 9.24 -30.62
N VAL A 61 4.11 9.81 -29.73
CA VAL A 61 5.54 10.03 -30.02
C VAL A 61 6.28 8.70 -30.19
N ALA A 62 6.09 7.74 -29.29
CA ALA A 62 6.74 6.44 -29.36
C ALA A 62 6.30 5.62 -30.59
N PHE A 63 5.05 5.78 -31.03
CA PHE A 63 4.57 5.19 -32.28
C PHE A 63 5.25 5.79 -33.51
N ALA A 64 5.38 7.13 -33.55
CA ALA A 64 6.04 7.83 -34.66
C ALA A 64 7.56 7.61 -34.69
N SER A 65 8.20 7.46 -33.53
CA SER A 65 9.64 7.23 -33.38
C SER A 65 9.92 6.22 -32.26
N PRO A 66 9.93 4.91 -32.58
CA PRO A 66 10.16 3.87 -31.60
C PRO A 66 11.53 3.99 -30.93
N ASN A 67 11.56 3.96 -29.60
CA ASN A 67 12.79 4.00 -28.83
C ASN A 67 12.66 3.13 -27.57
N ALA A 68 13.56 2.16 -27.40
CA ALA A 68 13.49 1.19 -26.31
C ALA A 68 13.53 1.83 -24.91
N ARG A 69 14.31 2.90 -24.71
CA ARG A 69 14.39 3.61 -23.43
C ARG A 69 13.07 4.32 -23.12
N LEU A 70 12.46 4.97 -24.11
CA LEU A 70 11.15 5.60 -23.93
C LEU A 70 10.06 4.55 -23.67
N SER A 71 10.07 3.43 -24.40
CA SER A 71 9.13 2.34 -24.20
C SER A 71 9.20 1.76 -22.78
N ALA A 72 10.41 1.60 -22.23
CA ALA A 72 10.60 1.15 -20.85
C ALA A 72 9.97 2.13 -19.84
N TRP A 73 10.21 3.43 -20.02
CA TRP A 73 9.60 4.46 -19.17
C TRP A 73 8.08 4.56 -19.32
N LEU A 74 7.55 4.35 -20.52
CA LEU A 74 6.11 4.27 -20.76
C LEU A 74 5.51 3.08 -20.03
N CYS A 75 6.10 1.89 -20.13
CA CYS A 75 5.63 0.72 -19.39
C CYS A 75 5.65 0.97 -17.87
N TRP A 76 6.70 1.60 -17.35
CA TRP A 76 6.74 1.97 -15.93
C TRP A 76 5.63 2.96 -15.58
N ALA A 77 5.45 4.03 -16.34
CA ALA A 77 4.45 5.05 -16.02
C ALA A 77 3.00 4.53 -16.17
N GLU A 78 2.73 3.66 -17.13
CA GLU A 78 1.46 2.93 -17.27
C GLU A 78 1.16 2.09 -16.03
N SER A 79 2.16 1.43 -15.47
CA SER A 79 1.98 0.68 -14.22
C SER A 79 1.54 1.58 -13.06
N GLN A 80 2.07 2.81 -12.99
CA GLN A 80 1.70 3.76 -11.95
C GLN A 80 0.25 4.22 -12.13
N VAL A 81 -0.16 4.55 -13.35
CA VAL A 81 -1.56 4.91 -13.62
C VAL A 81 -2.50 3.74 -13.35
N ALA A 82 -2.16 2.54 -13.80
CA ALA A 82 -2.96 1.33 -13.56
C ALA A 82 -3.14 1.08 -12.06
N TYR A 83 -2.05 1.10 -11.29
CA TYR A 83 -2.09 0.88 -9.85
C TYR A 83 -2.83 2.00 -9.12
N TYR A 84 -2.52 3.28 -9.34
CA TYR A 84 -3.14 4.35 -8.55
C TYR A 84 -4.57 4.72 -8.99
N THR A 85 -5.09 4.15 -10.08
CA THR A 85 -6.52 4.31 -10.43
C THR A 85 -7.42 3.38 -9.58
N GLN A 86 -7.02 2.12 -9.40
CA GLN A 86 -7.89 1.08 -8.80
C GLN A 86 -7.16 0.13 -7.84
N TYR A 87 -5.91 0.43 -7.46
CA TYR A 87 -5.01 -0.45 -6.70
C TYR A 87 -4.90 -1.87 -7.29
N ASP A 88 -5.01 -1.97 -8.61
CA ASP A 88 -5.05 -3.23 -9.34
C ASP A 88 -3.65 -3.84 -9.53
N MET A 89 -3.57 -5.16 -9.35
CA MET A 89 -2.39 -5.98 -9.57
C MET A 89 -2.08 -6.19 -11.06
N GLY A 90 -2.98 -5.80 -11.97
CA GLY A 90 -2.71 -5.68 -13.41
C GLY A 90 -1.50 -4.80 -13.76
N ALA A 91 -1.04 -3.95 -12.83
CA ALA A 91 0.20 -3.18 -12.93
C ALA A 91 1.47 -4.05 -13.02
N VAL A 92 1.46 -5.28 -12.51
CA VAL A 92 2.63 -6.18 -12.50
C VAL A 92 3.15 -6.45 -13.92
N GLY A 93 2.25 -6.76 -14.87
CA GLY A 93 2.65 -7.04 -16.25
C GLY A 93 3.33 -5.85 -16.93
N TRP A 94 2.94 -4.63 -16.58
CA TRP A 94 3.59 -3.41 -17.06
C TRP A 94 5.00 -3.24 -16.49
N LEU A 95 5.20 -3.55 -15.21
CA LEU A 95 6.49 -3.42 -14.54
C LEU A 95 7.50 -4.47 -15.01
N VAL A 96 7.06 -5.70 -15.22
CA VAL A 96 7.91 -6.75 -15.82
C VAL A 96 8.40 -6.29 -17.19
N ARG A 97 7.51 -5.79 -18.04
CA ARG A 97 7.89 -5.21 -19.34
C ARG A 97 8.83 -4.01 -19.19
N ALA A 98 8.62 -3.15 -18.21
CA ALA A 98 9.50 -2.01 -17.95
C ALA A 98 10.92 -2.44 -17.56
N GLU A 99 11.06 -3.46 -16.72
CA GLU A 99 12.37 -4.00 -16.34
C GLU A 99 13.06 -4.67 -17.53
N GLU A 100 12.34 -5.51 -18.28
CA GLU A 100 12.89 -6.22 -19.45
C GLU A 100 13.34 -5.26 -20.56
N GLN A 101 12.50 -4.27 -20.89
CA GLN A 101 12.84 -3.24 -21.87
C GLN A 101 13.94 -2.31 -21.36
N GLY A 102 13.91 -1.97 -20.07
CA GLY A 102 14.97 -1.21 -19.42
C GLY A 102 16.31 -1.93 -19.50
N ARG A 103 16.33 -3.26 -19.34
CA ARG A 103 17.51 -4.11 -19.51
C ARG A 103 18.00 -4.08 -20.96
N ALA A 104 17.11 -4.28 -21.93
CA ALA A 104 17.46 -4.25 -23.35
C ALA A 104 17.96 -2.86 -23.81
N ALA A 105 17.47 -1.78 -23.18
CA ALA A 105 17.85 -0.40 -23.48
C ALA A 105 19.01 0.12 -22.61
N GLU A 106 19.62 -0.72 -21.79
CA GLU A 106 20.67 -0.36 -20.81
C GLU A 106 20.29 0.84 -19.94
N CYS A 107 19.01 0.97 -19.61
CA CYS A 107 18.48 2.06 -18.79
C CYS A 107 18.36 1.59 -17.35
N LEU A 108 19.42 1.74 -16.55
CA LEU A 108 19.42 1.29 -15.15
C LEU A 108 18.32 1.97 -14.32
N GLU A 109 18.09 3.27 -14.53
CA GLU A 109 17.14 4.05 -13.73
C GLU A 109 15.72 3.46 -13.74
N VAL A 110 15.18 3.12 -14.92
CA VAL A 110 13.83 2.53 -15.02
C VAL A 110 13.78 1.10 -14.48
N ARG A 111 14.89 0.34 -14.59
CA ARG A 111 14.97 -1.02 -14.05
C ARG A 111 14.88 -1.02 -12.54
N VAL A 112 15.64 -0.14 -11.87
CA VAL A 112 15.64 -0.04 -10.40
C VAL A 112 14.27 0.44 -9.90
N GLU A 113 13.65 1.41 -10.58
CA GLU A 113 12.28 1.85 -10.26
C GLU A 113 11.25 0.73 -10.45
N ALA A 114 11.35 -0.04 -11.53
CA ALA A 114 10.46 -1.17 -11.80
C ALA A 114 10.61 -2.27 -10.75
N LEU A 115 11.84 -2.65 -10.40
CA LEU A 115 12.12 -3.67 -9.38
C LEU A 115 11.65 -3.24 -7.99
N ALA A 116 11.88 -1.99 -7.60
CA ALA A 116 11.38 -1.46 -6.32
C ALA A 116 9.84 -1.50 -6.24
N PHE A 117 9.14 -1.26 -7.36
CA PHE A 117 7.69 -1.33 -7.40
C PHE A 117 7.16 -2.78 -7.51
N LEU A 118 7.88 -3.68 -8.19
CA LEU A 118 7.57 -5.11 -8.19
C LEU A 118 7.65 -5.69 -6.77
N ALA A 119 8.67 -5.31 -6.00
CA ALA A 119 8.77 -5.67 -4.58
C ALA A 119 7.55 -5.17 -3.78
N HIS A 120 7.12 -3.92 -4.02
CA HIS A 120 5.93 -3.35 -3.37
C HIS A 120 4.66 -4.12 -3.68
N LEU A 121 4.43 -4.47 -4.96
CA LEU A 121 3.25 -5.23 -5.37
C LEU A 121 3.29 -6.66 -4.85
N ALA A 122 4.46 -7.32 -4.88
CA ALA A 122 4.62 -8.65 -4.29
C ALA A 122 4.36 -8.64 -2.77
N PHE A 123 4.75 -7.57 -2.06
CA PHE A 123 4.38 -7.38 -0.66
C PHE A 123 2.86 -7.25 -0.47
N ALA A 124 2.20 -6.40 -1.27
CA ALA A 124 0.76 -6.16 -1.18
C ALA A 124 -0.07 -7.43 -1.45
N ASP A 125 0.45 -8.34 -2.28
CA ASP A 125 -0.16 -9.62 -2.66
C ASP A 125 0.33 -10.83 -1.83
N HIS A 126 1.11 -10.59 -0.76
CA HIS A 126 1.66 -11.62 0.12
C HIS A 126 2.49 -12.71 -0.60
N ARG A 127 3.35 -12.29 -1.53
CA ARG A 127 4.29 -13.14 -2.27
C ARG A 127 5.73 -12.91 -1.79
N PRO A 128 6.16 -13.51 -0.66
CA PRO A 128 7.45 -13.23 -0.05
C PRO A 128 8.64 -13.57 -0.96
N GLU A 129 8.54 -14.64 -1.74
CA GLU A 129 9.63 -15.10 -2.63
C GLU A 129 9.82 -14.13 -3.80
N ASP A 130 8.74 -13.70 -4.46
CA ASP A 130 8.77 -12.69 -5.52
C ASP A 130 9.29 -11.34 -5.01
N ALA A 131 8.88 -10.95 -3.79
CA ALA A 131 9.36 -9.73 -3.16
C ALA A 131 10.87 -9.81 -2.90
N ALA A 132 11.36 -10.93 -2.37
CA ALA A 132 12.78 -11.13 -2.12
C ALA A 132 13.62 -11.12 -3.40
N ASP A 133 13.18 -11.77 -4.49
CA ASP A 133 13.87 -11.68 -5.80
C ASP A 133 13.98 -10.23 -6.28
N ALA A 134 12.85 -9.50 -6.26
CA ALA A 134 12.82 -8.11 -6.68
C ALA A 134 13.69 -7.23 -5.78
N ILE A 135 13.69 -7.45 -4.46
CA ILE A 135 14.55 -6.74 -3.51
C ILE A 135 16.01 -6.99 -3.81
N GLN A 136 16.42 -8.25 -3.94
CA GLN A 136 17.80 -8.64 -4.22
C GLN A 136 18.31 -8.01 -5.51
N ARG A 137 17.53 -8.09 -6.59
CA ARG A 137 17.87 -7.51 -7.89
C ARG A 137 17.92 -5.98 -7.84
N CYS A 138 17.00 -5.35 -7.09
CA CYS A 138 17.00 -3.90 -6.90
C CYS A 138 18.24 -3.44 -6.14
N LEU A 139 18.62 -4.13 -5.07
CA LEU A 139 19.85 -3.83 -4.30
C LEU A 139 21.11 -4.03 -5.14
N ALA A 140 21.15 -5.05 -6.00
CA ALA A 140 22.31 -5.32 -6.86
C ALA A 140 22.55 -4.24 -7.94
N LEU A 141 21.50 -3.52 -8.35
CA LEU A 141 21.56 -2.48 -9.38
C LEU A 141 21.47 -1.06 -8.80
N GLY A 142 20.93 -0.94 -7.59
CA GLY A 142 20.65 0.31 -6.91
C GLY A 142 21.93 1.06 -6.55
N ALA A 143 21.87 2.38 -6.68
CA ALA A 143 22.96 3.28 -6.37
C ALA A 143 22.35 4.56 -5.76
N PRO A 144 23.09 5.35 -4.96
CA PRO A 144 22.53 6.49 -4.22
C PRO A 144 21.78 7.53 -5.08
N GLU A 145 22.16 7.67 -6.36
CA GLU A 145 21.48 8.51 -7.34
C GLU A 145 20.07 8.03 -7.71
N HIS A 146 19.77 6.73 -7.51
CA HIS A 146 18.45 6.12 -7.71
C HIS A 146 17.54 6.34 -6.49
N GLY A 147 17.61 7.54 -5.90
CA GLY A 147 16.96 7.90 -4.64
C GLY A 147 15.48 7.52 -4.53
N PRO A 148 14.59 7.86 -5.49
CA PRO A 148 13.17 7.52 -5.37
C PRO A 148 12.91 6.00 -5.37
N ALA A 149 13.62 5.24 -6.19
CA ALA A 149 13.53 3.78 -6.19
C ALA A 149 14.04 3.17 -4.88
N LEU A 150 15.19 3.62 -4.39
CA LEU A 150 15.75 3.17 -3.10
C LEU A 150 14.84 3.54 -1.93
N ALA A 151 14.22 4.72 -1.94
CA ALA A 151 13.27 5.11 -0.92
C ALA A 151 12.09 4.13 -0.85
N ARG A 152 11.52 3.76 -2.01
CA ARG A 152 10.41 2.79 -2.09
C ARG A 152 10.87 1.41 -1.65
N LEU A 153 12.03 0.96 -2.10
CA LEU A 153 12.59 -0.33 -1.71
C LEU A 153 12.74 -0.44 -0.20
N HIS A 154 13.35 0.56 0.45
CA HIS A 154 13.52 0.56 1.91
C HIS A 154 12.17 0.62 2.63
N MET A 155 11.17 1.35 2.11
CA MET A 155 9.82 1.34 2.67
C MET A 155 9.24 -0.07 2.65
N VAL A 156 9.30 -0.76 1.50
CA VAL A 156 8.76 -2.12 1.33
C VAL A 156 9.48 -3.12 2.22
N VAL A 157 10.81 -3.06 2.31
CA VAL A 157 11.57 -3.95 3.21
C VAL A 157 11.17 -3.70 4.67
N GLY A 158 10.98 -2.44 5.06
CA GLY A 158 10.45 -2.09 6.38
C GLY A 158 9.06 -2.67 6.62
N GLN A 159 8.14 -2.52 5.66
CA GLN A 159 6.80 -3.10 5.72
C GLN A 159 6.82 -4.63 5.85
N ALA A 160 7.68 -5.28 5.08
CA ALA A 160 7.83 -6.72 5.10
C ALA A 160 8.35 -7.21 6.46
N TRP A 161 9.37 -6.55 7.04
CA TRP A 161 9.84 -6.88 8.39
C TRP A 161 8.81 -6.60 9.48
N HIS A 162 8.07 -5.49 9.36
CA HIS A 162 7.00 -5.12 10.27
C HIS A 162 5.93 -6.22 10.35
N LEU A 163 5.45 -6.66 9.18
CA LEU A 163 4.49 -7.76 9.06
C LEU A 163 5.08 -9.07 9.57
N ALA A 164 6.32 -9.38 9.19
CA ALA A 164 6.97 -10.66 9.48
C ALA A 164 7.24 -10.89 10.96
N ARG A 165 7.38 -9.84 11.76
CA ARG A 165 7.70 -9.91 13.20
C ARG A 165 6.50 -9.62 14.10
N GLY A 166 5.36 -9.24 13.51
CA GLY A 166 4.12 -8.99 14.24
C GLY A 166 4.24 -7.84 15.24
N VAL A 167 3.34 -7.81 16.20
CA VAL A 167 3.19 -6.68 17.12
C VAL A 167 4.36 -6.49 18.09
N ASP A 168 5.04 -7.56 18.53
CA ASP A 168 6.06 -7.49 19.58
C ASP A 168 7.39 -6.88 19.09
N GLN A 169 7.79 -7.17 17.85
CA GLN A 169 9.10 -6.78 17.30
C GLN A 169 9.03 -6.12 15.92
N GLY A 170 7.84 -6.07 15.31
CA GLY A 170 7.63 -5.57 13.95
C GLY A 170 8.08 -4.15 13.77
N TYR A 171 7.59 -3.25 14.60
CA TYR A 171 7.89 -1.84 14.45
C TYR A 171 9.36 -1.52 14.71
N GLU A 172 9.96 -2.11 15.75
CA GLU A 172 11.37 -1.92 16.08
C GLU A 172 12.28 -2.42 14.95
N THR A 173 12.00 -3.60 14.38
CA THR A 173 12.77 -4.15 13.26
C THR A 173 12.60 -3.31 11.99
N ALA A 174 11.42 -2.71 11.77
CA ALA A 174 11.11 -1.91 10.59
C ALA A 174 11.62 -0.47 10.66
N GLN A 175 11.80 0.09 11.86
CA GLN A 175 12.13 1.51 12.06
C GLN A 175 13.41 1.96 11.31
N PRO A 176 14.53 1.21 11.33
CA PRO A 176 15.72 1.59 10.56
C PRO A 176 15.45 1.69 9.05
N TRP A 177 14.63 0.79 8.52
CA TRP A 177 14.23 0.78 7.12
C TRP A 177 13.35 1.97 6.76
N TYR A 178 12.34 2.27 7.58
CA TYR A 178 11.50 3.45 7.42
C TYR A 178 12.30 4.75 7.51
N THR A 179 13.32 4.80 8.37
CA THR A 179 14.22 5.96 8.48
C THR A 179 15.02 6.16 7.20
N ARG A 180 15.60 5.09 6.63
CA ARG A 180 16.30 5.15 5.34
C ARG A 180 15.36 5.54 4.20
N ALA A 181 14.17 4.95 4.15
CA ALA A 181 13.14 5.28 3.16
C ALA A 181 12.80 6.79 3.20
N ARG A 182 12.55 7.31 4.40
CA ARG A 182 12.27 8.74 4.61
C ARG A 182 13.46 9.61 4.21
N SER A 183 14.69 9.21 4.53
CA SER A 183 15.90 9.96 4.15
C SER A 183 16.02 10.11 2.64
N PHE A 184 15.94 9.00 1.89
CA PHE A 184 15.99 9.04 0.43
C PHE A 184 14.83 9.84 -0.16
N ALA A 185 13.59 9.64 0.33
CA ALA A 185 12.43 10.37 -0.15
C ALA A 185 12.55 11.89 0.10
N ALA A 186 13.05 12.28 1.27
CA ALA A 186 13.27 13.68 1.62
C ALA A 186 14.38 14.31 0.75
N ALA A 187 15.46 13.58 0.49
CA ALA A 187 16.58 14.04 -0.35
C ALA A 187 16.16 14.28 -1.81
N CYS A 188 15.26 13.45 -2.36
CA CYS A 188 14.73 13.67 -3.71
C CYS A 188 13.47 14.56 -3.76
N GLY A 189 12.94 14.97 -2.60
CA GLY A 189 11.72 15.78 -2.51
C GLY A 189 10.43 15.03 -2.89
N ASP A 190 10.42 13.70 -2.74
CA ASP A 190 9.28 12.85 -3.08
C ASP A 190 8.23 12.82 -1.95
N ASP A 191 7.47 13.89 -1.86
CA ASP A 191 6.44 14.07 -0.82
C ASP A 191 5.31 13.02 -0.94
N ALA A 192 5.04 12.50 -2.15
CA ALA A 192 4.09 11.42 -2.36
C ALA A 192 4.56 10.09 -1.74
N LEU A 193 5.87 9.81 -1.78
CA LEU A 193 6.42 8.64 -1.12
C LEU A 193 6.46 8.78 0.40
N ILE A 194 6.72 9.99 0.91
CA ILE A 194 6.67 10.26 2.36
C ILE A 194 5.25 10.01 2.88
N SER A 195 4.23 10.50 2.17
CA SER A 195 2.82 10.21 2.46
C SER A 195 2.56 8.70 2.49
N ALA A 196 2.96 7.97 1.42
CA ALA A 196 2.79 6.53 1.35
C ALA A 196 3.49 5.78 2.49
N LEU A 197 4.71 6.20 2.87
CA LEU A 197 5.43 5.65 4.01
C LEU A 197 4.67 5.87 5.33
N MET A 198 4.15 7.08 5.55
CA MET A 198 3.37 7.38 6.75
C MET A 198 2.12 6.52 6.82
N TYR A 199 1.34 6.48 5.74
CA TYR A 199 0.14 5.65 5.62
C TYR A 199 0.45 4.18 5.89
N ASN A 200 1.41 3.59 5.15
CA ASN A 200 1.75 2.18 5.24
C ASN A 200 2.29 1.79 6.63
N SER A 201 3.08 2.66 7.27
CA SER A 201 3.56 2.40 8.63
C SER A 201 2.41 2.45 9.65
N ALA A 202 1.45 3.36 9.48
CA ALA A 202 0.29 3.44 10.36
C ALA A 202 -0.62 2.22 10.18
N THR A 203 -0.96 1.83 8.95
CA THR A 203 -1.85 0.69 8.68
C THR A 203 -1.27 -0.65 9.12
N LEU A 204 0.04 -0.84 9.05
CA LEU A 204 0.66 -2.05 9.60
C LEU A 204 0.58 -2.08 11.13
N ARG A 205 0.73 -0.93 11.80
CA ARG A 205 0.50 -0.85 13.26
C ARG A 205 -0.96 -1.16 13.61
N VAL A 206 -1.90 -0.63 12.83
CA VAL A 206 -3.34 -0.98 12.94
C VAL A 206 -3.52 -2.50 12.85
N ALA A 207 -2.94 -3.13 11.82
CA ALA A 207 -3.05 -4.57 11.60
C ALA A 207 -2.45 -5.37 12.77
N CYS A 208 -1.27 -5.00 13.28
CA CYS A 208 -0.63 -5.66 14.41
C CYS A 208 -1.46 -5.54 15.70
N VAL A 209 -2.04 -4.37 15.99
CA VAL A 209 -2.94 -4.20 17.15
C VAL A 209 -4.17 -5.10 17.01
N ARG A 210 -4.77 -5.15 15.82
CA ARG A 210 -5.94 -6.02 15.56
C ARG A 210 -5.59 -7.50 15.68
N GLU A 211 -4.41 -7.90 15.20
CA GLU A 211 -3.90 -9.26 15.36
C GLU A 211 -3.72 -9.61 16.85
N ALA A 212 -3.10 -8.74 17.64
CA ALA A 212 -2.93 -8.94 19.08
C ALA A 212 -4.30 -9.06 19.81
N GLU A 213 -5.26 -8.21 19.44
CA GLU A 213 -6.62 -8.23 19.99
C GLU A 213 -7.36 -9.53 19.63
N LEU A 214 -7.39 -9.87 18.33
CA LEU A 214 -8.29 -10.88 17.77
C LEU A 214 -7.71 -12.29 17.75
N ALA A 215 -6.39 -12.44 17.64
CA ALA A 215 -5.73 -13.74 17.65
C ALA A 215 -5.26 -14.13 19.06
N GLU A 216 -4.85 -13.15 19.87
CA GLU A 216 -4.16 -13.41 21.14
C GLU A 216 -4.94 -12.94 22.37
N GLY A 217 -6.06 -12.23 22.17
CA GLY A 217 -6.87 -11.68 23.26
C GLY A 217 -6.17 -10.58 24.06
N ARG A 218 -5.10 -9.98 23.50
CA ARG A 218 -4.33 -8.93 24.17
C ARG A 218 -4.97 -7.58 23.90
N SER A 219 -5.38 -6.89 24.96
CA SER A 219 -5.80 -5.50 24.87
C SER A 219 -4.56 -4.62 25.01
N GLU A 220 -4.03 -4.13 23.89
CA GLU A 220 -2.88 -3.20 23.91
C GLU A 220 -3.30 -1.75 24.25
N ALA A 221 -2.34 -1.01 24.80
CA ALA A 221 -2.42 0.40 25.16
C ALA A 221 -2.53 1.33 23.92
N PRO A 222 -2.70 2.67 24.06
CA PRO A 222 -3.58 3.47 23.22
C PRO A 222 -3.30 3.39 21.72
N VAL A 223 -4.41 3.15 21.02
CA VAL A 223 -4.56 3.08 19.57
C VAL A 223 -3.83 4.23 18.86
N PRO A 224 -3.05 3.97 17.78
CA PRO A 224 -2.29 4.99 17.06
C PRO A 224 -3.19 5.87 16.17
N LEU A 225 -4.36 6.31 16.66
CA LEU A 225 -5.27 7.22 15.95
C LEU A 225 -4.54 8.50 15.52
N ALA A 226 -3.68 9.06 16.38
CA ALA A 226 -2.86 10.20 16.04
C ALA A 226 -1.92 9.94 14.84
N ALA A 227 -1.43 8.70 14.67
CA ALA A 227 -0.61 8.34 13.51
C ALA A 227 -1.46 8.30 12.23
N VAL A 228 -2.67 7.74 12.29
CA VAL A 228 -3.61 7.72 11.16
C VAL A 228 -4.05 9.15 10.79
N ASP A 229 -4.41 9.97 11.77
CA ASP A 229 -4.82 11.36 11.56
C ASP A 229 -3.66 12.22 10.98
N SER A 230 -2.41 11.92 11.37
CA SER A 230 -1.23 12.62 10.83
C SER A 230 -1.04 12.44 9.33
N VAL A 231 -1.48 11.32 8.76
CA VAL A 231 -1.45 11.06 7.31
C VAL A 231 -2.34 12.08 6.59
N SER A 232 -3.58 12.24 7.05
CA SER A 232 -4.54 13.18 6.45
C SER A 232 -4.05 14.63 6.51
N HIS A 233 -3.49 15.05 7.65
CA HIS A 233 -2.94 16.39 7.80
C HIS A 233 -1.73 16.63 6.88
N PHE A 234 -0.84 15.65 6.76
CA PHE A 234 0.31 15.75 5.87
C PHE A 234 -0.12 15.82 4.40
N ASP A 235 -1.04 14.94 3.98
CA ASP A 235 -1.58 14.88 2.62
C ASP A 235 -2.23 16.20 2.22
N GLN A 236 -3.04 16.78 3.10
CA GLN A 236 -3.65 18.10 2.89
C GLN A 236 -2.60 19.19 2.72
N ALA A 237 -1.55 19.21 3.55
CA ALA A 237 -0.49 20.23 3.49
C ALA A 237 0.35 20.13 2.19
N MET A 238 0.59 18.91 1.71
CA MET A 238 1.42 18.65 0.53
C MET A 238 0.61 18.59 -0.79
N GLY A 239 -0.72 18.56 -0.71
CA GLY A 239 -1.59 18.39 -1.86
C GLY A 239 -1.47 16.99 -2.47
N VAL A 240 -1.24 15.97 -1.64
CA VAL A 240 -1.22 14.56 -2.05
C VAL A 240 -2.62 14.01 -1.87
N ALA A 241 -3.21 13.47 -2.94
CA ALA A 241 -4.54 12.86 -2.88
C ALA A 241 -4.54 11.36 -3.14
N GLY A 242 -3.37 10.78 -3.47
CA GLY A 242 -3.23 9.40 -3.95
C GLY A 242 -3.63 8.31 -2.95
N LEU A 243 -3.80 8.63 -1.67
CA LEU A 243 -4.21 7.69 -0.61
C LEU A 243 -5.39 8.22 0.23
N ARG A 244 -6.01 9.33 -0.21
CA ARG A 244 -7.06 10.02 0.56
C ARG A 244 -8.25 9.11 0.85
N GLU A 245 -8.62 8.28 -0.10
CA GLU A 245 -9.75 7.35 0.00
C GLU A 245 -9.45 6.15 0.91
N LEU A 246 -8.17 5.87 1.22
CA LEU A 246 -7.78 4.72 2.03
C LEU A 246 -7.66 5.04 3.52
N THR A 247 -7.34 6.29 3.87
CA THR A 247 -7.16 6.70 5.27
C THR A 247 -8.42 6.52 6.12
N PRO A 248 -9.65 6.78 5.63
CA PRO A 248 -10.89 6.49 6.34
C PRO A 248 -11.06 5.01 6.72
N LEU A 249 -10.56 4.06 5.90
CA LEU A 249 -10.60 2.63 6.19
C LEU A 249 -9.79 2.29 7.44
N ALA A 250 -8.53 2.74 7.48
CA ALA A 250 -7.63 2.51 8.60
C ALA A 250 -8.15 3.18 9.89
N ARG A 251 -8.73 4.39 9.76
CA ARG A 251 -9.32 5.12 10.88
C ARG A 251 -10.51 4.37 11.47
N ALA A 252 -11.40 3.88 10.62
CA ALA A 252 -12.54 3.05 10.99
C ALA A 252 -12.14 1.83 11.82
N GLN A 253 -11.18 1.04 11.32
CA GLN A 253 -10.66 -0.13 12.02
C GLN A 253 -10.06 0.21 13.39
N MET A 254 -9.36 1.34 13.49
CA MET A 254 -8.80 1.81 14.76
C MET A 254 -9.85 2.29 15.75
N LEU A 255 -10.92 2.94 15.30
CA LEU A 255 -12.03 3.30 16.18
C LEU A 255 -12.70 2.07 16.77
N VAL A 256 -12.82 0.98 15.99
CA VAL A 256 -13.37 -0.30 16.45
C VAL A 256 -12.50 -0.88 17.57
N SER A 257 -11.20 -1.02 17.34
CA SER A 257 -10.27 -1.51 18.38
C SER A 257 -10.16 -0.59 19.59
N ALA A 258 -10.41 0.72 19.42
CA ALA A 258 -10.47 1.69 20.51
C ALA A 258 -11.78 1.64 21.32
N GLY A 259 -12.75 0.81 20.94
CA GLY A 259 -14.10 0.80 21.53
C GLY A 259 -14.95 2.03 21.19
N ARG A 260 -14.53 2.87 20.24
CA ARG A 260 -15.24 4.07 19.78
C ARG A 260 -16.28 3.70 18.70
N PHE A 261 -17.18 2.80 19.05
CA PHE A 261 -18.10 2.15 18.11
C PHE A 261 -19.04 3.11 17.39
N ALA A 262 -19.55 4.14 18.08
CA ALA A 262 -20.45 5.12 17.47
C ALA A 262 -19.75 5.91 16.35
N GLU A 263 -18.48 6.28 16.55
CA GLU A 263 -17.70 6.98 15.53
C GLU A 263 -17.29 6.06 14.38
N ALA A 264 -16.96 4.81 14.69
CA ALA A 264 -16.67 3.80 13.68
C ALA A 264 -17.88 3.57 12.76
N MET A 265 -19.08 3.45 13.32
CA MET A 265 -20.33 3.22 12.57
C MET A 265 -20.62 4.30 11.52
N VAL A 266 -20.26 5.55 11.78
CA VAL A 266 -20.44 6.64 10.81
C VAL A 266 -19.59 6.43 9.55
N LEU A 267 -18.44 5.78 9.68
CA LEU A 267 -17.50 5.58 8.57
C LEU A 267 -17.77 4.30 7.77
N MET A 268 -18.34 3.25 8.38
CA MET A 268 -18.42 1.93 7.74
C MET A 268 -19.18 1.86 6.42
N PRO A 269 -20.38 2.47 6.25
CA PRO A 269 -21.12 2.37 5.01
C PRO A 269 -20.33 2.91 3.80
N HIS A 270 -19.76 4.11 3.96
CA HIS A 270 -18.95 4.74 2.91
C HIS A 270 -17.69 3.93 2.59
N ASN A 271 -17.02 3.44 3.62
CA ASN A 271 -15.82 2.62 3.48
C ASN A 271 -16.06 1.32 2.70
N LEU A 272 -17.21 0.67 2.90
CA LEU A 272 -17.55 -0.57 2.19
C LEU A 272 -17.76 -0.32 0.69
N ASP A 273 -18.49 0.73 0.33
CA ASP A 273 -18.68 1.13 -1.08
C ASP A 273 -17.32 1.44 -1.74
N ASP A 274 -16.43 2.11 -1.01
CA ASP A 274 -15.09 2.43 -1.49
C ASP A 274 -14.21 1.19 -1.69
N THR A 275 -14.30 0.18 -0.83
CA THR A 275 -13.51 -1.05 -1.02
C THR A 275 -13.83 -1.76 -2.32
N GLN A 276 -15.09 -1.75 -2.74
CA GLN A 276 -15.50 -2.35 -4.03
C GLN A 276 -15.00 -1.51 -5.20
N ARG A 277 -15.15 -0.18 -5.12
CA ARG A 277 -14.71 0.77 -6.15
C ARG A 277 -13.19 0.73 -6.38
N LEU A 278 -12.42 0.49 -5.31
CA LEU A 278 -10.96 0.53 -5.30
C LEU A 278 -10.30 -0.85 -5.44
N SER A 279 -11.04 -1.89 -5.87
CA SER A 279 -10.55 -3.27 -5.97
C SER A 279 -9.95 -3.83 -4.67
N LEU A 280 -10.36 -3.28 -3.51
CA LEU A 280 -9.98 -3.73 -2.18
C LEU A 280 -11.04 -4.65 -1.58
N GLY A 281 -11.82 -5.33 -2.42
CA GLY A 281 -12.94 -6.20 -2.00
C GLY A 281 -12.53 -7.29 -1.01
N ARG A 282 -11.26 -7.72 -0.98
CA ARG A 282 -10.74 -8.66 0.02
C ARG A 282 -10.88 -8.16 1.47
N LEU A 283 -10.92 -6.85 1.69
CA LEU A 283 -11.08 -6.23 3.02
C LEU A 283 -12.54 -6.17 3.47
N SER A 284 -13.50 -6.31 2.54
CA SER A 284 -14.93 -6.14 2.81
C SER A 284 -15.45 -7.05 3.94
N PRO A 285 -15.11 -8.37 3.98
CA PRO A 285 -15.56 -9.25 5.05
C PRO A 285 -15.13 -8.75 6.44
N ALA A 286 -13.87 -8.34 6.59
CA ALA A 286 -13.34 -7.88 7.87
C ALA A 286 -13.98 -6.56 8.33
N LEU A 287 -14.22 -5.62 7.39
CA LEU A 287 -14.90 -4.36 7.69
C LEU A 287 -16.37 -4.57 8.07
N ARG A 288 -17.08 -5.51 7.43
CA ARG A 288 -18.46 -5.86 7.82
C ARG A 288 -18.51 -6.55 9.17
N ALA A 289 -17.56 -7.42 9.48
CA ALA A 289 -17.48 -8.04 10.79
C ALA A 289 -17.25 -6.99 11.89
N ASP A 290 -16.40 -5.99 11.63
CA ASP A 290 -16.21 -4.85 12.53
C ASP A 290 -17.48 -3.97 12.64
N TRP A 291 -18.25 -3.81 11.56
CA TRP A 291 -19.56 -3.13 11.61
C TRP A 291 -20.57 -3.90 12.47
N ALA A 292 -20.65 -5.23 12.31
CA ALA A 292 -21.47 -6.10 13.15
C ALA A 292 -21.09 -5.97 14.64
N TRP A 293 -19.80 -5.87 14.92
CA TRP A 293 -19.28 -5.65 16.27
C TRP A 293 -19.67 -4.29 16.85
N CYS A 294 -19.60 -3.23 16.07
CA CYS A 294 -20.07 -1.93 16.52
C CYS A 294 -21.58 -1.97 16.82
N ALA A 295 -22.37 -2.62 15.96
CA ALA A 295 -23.82 -2.74 16.12
C ALA A 295 -24.21 -3.44 17.43
N VAL A 296 -23.58 -4.58 17.75
CA VAL A 296 -23.92 -5.33 18.97
C VAL A 296 -23.55 -4.54 20.23
N ASN A 297 -22.41 -3.83 20.23
CA ASN A 297 -21.99 -3.00 21.36
C ASN A 297 -22.83 -1.72 21.53
N LEU A 298 -23.57 -1.30 20.49
CA LEU A 298 -24.50 -0.18 20.54
C LEU A 298 -25.95 -0.61 20.77
N GLY A 299 -26.20 -1.90 21.03
CA GLY A 299 -27.52 -2.42 21.38
C GLY A 299 -28.43 -2.69 20.18
N ASP A 300 -27.88 -2.88 18.98
CA ASP A 300 -28.63 -3.29 17.79
C ASP A 300 -28.29 -4.74 17.39
N PRO A 301 -28.93 -5.74 18.04
CA PRO A 301 -28.65 -7.15 17.78
C PRO A 301 -29.11 -7.62 16.40
N THR A 302 -30.12 -6.96 15.82
CA THR A 302 -30.65 -7.31 14.49
C THR A 302 -29.66 -6.93 13.40
N MET A 303 -29.15 -5.69 13.43
CA MET A 303 -28.10 -5.26 12.51
C MET A 303 -26.81 -6.05 12.73
N ALA A 304 -26.43 -6.29 14.00
CA ALA A 304 -25.24 -7.09 14.31
C ALA A 304 -25.29 -8.47 13.66
N ARG A 305 -26.42 -9.17 13.80
CA ARG A 305 -26.60 -10.49 13.19
C ARG A 305 -26.54 -10.42 11.67
N ALA A 306 -27.26 -9.48 11.06
CA ALA A 306 -27.32 -9.34 9.61
C ALA A 306 -25.93 -9.05 8.99
N GLN A 307 -25.16 -8.14 9.59
CA GLN A 307 -23.82 -7.81 9.10
C GLN A 307 -22.82 -8.93 9.35
N ALA A 308 -22.93 -9.66 10.46
CA ALA A 308 -22.09 -10.84 10.74
C ALA A 308 -22.33 -11.95 9.70
N ASP A 309 -23.59 -12.26 9.40
CA ASP A 309 -23.95 -13.26 8.40
C ASP A 309 -23.46 -12.83 7.00
N GLN A 310 -23.63 -11.55 6.64
CA GLN A 310 -23.15 -11.00 5.37
C GLN A 310 -21.62 -11.04 5.27
N ALA A 311 -20.90 -10.74 6.35
CA ALA A 311 -19.43 -10.80 6.37
C ALA A 311 -18.93 -12.19 5.99
N LEU A 312 -19.58 -13.25 6.49
CA LEU A 312 -19.22 -14.63 6.18
C LEU A 312 -19.49 -15.00 4.72
N LEU A 313 -20.56 -14.47 4.11
CA LEU A 313 -20.90 -14.71 2.70
C LEU A 313 -19.90 -14.06 1.74
N GLU A 314 -19.25 -12.98 2.16
CA GLU A 314 -18.30 -12.23 1.33
C GLU A 314 -16.88 -12.78 1.37
N ILE A 315 -16.60 -13.79 2.20
CA ILE A 315 -15.29 -14.45 2.21
C ILE A 315 -15.09 -15.18 0.88
N GLY A 316 -14.40 -14.51 -0.03
CA GLY A 316 -14.04 -15.06 -1.34
C GLY A 316 -12.69 -15.78 -1.35
N PRO A 317 -12.34 -16.43 -2.49
CA PRO A 317 -11.08 -17.16 -2.65
C PRO A 317 -9.83 -16.25 -2.60
N HIS A 318 -10.00 -14.94 -2.81
CA HIS A 318 -8.92 -13.95 -2.75
C HIS A 318 -8.80 -13.27 -1.38
N CYS A 319 -9.60 -13.67 -0.38
CA CYS A 319 -9.51 -13.13 0.97
C CYS A 319 -8.27 -13.70 1.67
N HIS A 320 -7.37 -12.84 2.11
CA HIS A 320 -6.10 -13.24 2.73
C HIS A 320 -6.30 -13.83 4.13
N ALA A 321 -5.31 -14.59 4.62
CA ALA A 321 -5.43 -15.32 5.88
C ALA A 321 -5.62 -14.40 7.10
N ASP A 322 -4.99 -13.22 7.12
CA ASP A 322 -5.19 -12.18 8.13
C ASP A 322 -6.60 -11.59 8.08
N ASP A 323 -7.11 -11.27 6.89
CA ASP A 323 -8.47 -10.75 6.69
C ASP A 323 -9.51 -11.78 7.14
N ARG A 324 -9.32 -13.07 6.79
CA ARG A 324 -10.18 -14.17 7.25
C ARG A 324 -10.08 -14.36 8.77
N GLY A 325 -8.88 -14.29 9.33
CA GLY A 325 -8.64 -14.37 10.77
C GLY A 325 -9.39 -13.28 11.52
N CYS A 326 -9.28 -12.03 11.07
CA CYS A 326 -10.02 -10.90 11.61
C CYS A 326 -11.53 -11.10 11.51
N THR A 327 -12.02 -11.51 10.34
CA THR A 327 -13.45 -11.71 10.06
C THR A 327 -14.04 -12.77 10.99
N HIS A 328 -13.46 -13.97 11.02
CA HIS A 328 -13.98 -15.07 11.83
C HIS A 328 -13.87 -14.78 13.33
N ALA A 329 -12.75 -14.21 13.79
CA ALA A 329 -12.60 -13.85 15.20
C ALA A 329 -13.65 -12.83 15.64
N ARG A 330 -13.90 -11.82 14.80
CA ARG A 330 -14.87 -10.77 15.12
C ARG A 330 -16.31 -11.26 15.05
N VAL A 331 -16.65 -12.08 14.05
CA VAL A 331 -17.98 -12.72 13.97
C VAL A 331 -18.20 -13.65 15.17
N ALA A 332 -17.17 -14.37 15.63
CA ALA A 332 -17.28 -15.19 16.84
C ALA A 332 -17.63 -14.36 18.08
N GLN A 333 -17.00 -13.19 18.26
CA GLN A 333 -17.33 -12.26 19.34
C GLN A 333 -18.78 -11.75 19.24
N VAL A 334 -19.24 -11.39 18.04
CA VAL A 334 -20.63 -10.97 17.80
C VAL A 334 -21.61 -12.08 18.17
N TYR A 335 -21.42 -13.29 17.64
CA TYR A 335 -22.28 -14.42 17.97
C TYR A 335 -22.26 -14.76 19.46
N GLY A 336 -21.11 -14.62 20.13
CA GLY A 336 -20.99 -14.77 21.58
C GLY A 336 -21.87 -13.76 22.34
N GLN A 337 -21.81 -12.47 21.99
CA GLN A 337 -22.66 -11.44 22.61
C GLN A 337 -24.15 -11.64 22.33
N LEU A 338 -24.50 -12.25 21.20
CA LEU A 338 -25.88 -12.60 20.85
C LEU A 338 -26.37 -13.91 21.49
N GLY A 339 -25.54 -14.62 22.28
CA GLY A 339 -25.89 -15.90 22.91
C GLY A 339 -25.92 -17.10 21.97
N LEU A 340 -25.28 -17.00 20.80
CA LEU A 340 -25.26 -18.02 19.75
C LEU A 340 -24.00 -18.89 19.87
N SER A 341 -23.87 -19.62 20.99
CA SER A 341 -22.62 -20.27 21.41
C SER A 341 -22.05 -21.26 20.39
N GLU A 342 -22.89 -22.08 19.76
CA GLU A 342 -22.42 -23.06 18.75
C GLU A 342 -21.85 -22.38 17.51
N LEU A 343 -22.51 -21.31 17.04
CA LEU A 343 -22.03 -20.52 15.91
C LEU A 343 -20.74 -19.79 16.28
N ALA A 344 -20.67 -19.20 17.48
CA ALA A 344 -19.47 -18.55 17.97
C ALA A 344 -18.27 -19.51 17.98
N GLN A 345 -18.46 -20.72 18.53
CA GLN A 345 -17.42 -21.75 18.59
C GLN A 345 -16.93 -22.17 17.19
N ALA A 346 -17.85 -22.40 16.25
CA ALA A 346 -17.50 -22.75 14.88
C ALA A 346 -16.67 -21.65 14.18
N GLN A 347 -16.94 -20.37 14.48
CA GLN A 347 -16.13 -19.27 13.94
C GLN A 347 -14.79 -19.13 14.66
N CYS A 348 -14.70 -19.40 15.97
CA CYS A 348 -13.43 -19.46 16.69
C CYS A 348 -12.45 -20.48 16.09
N GLU A 349 -12.95 -21.66 15.71
CA GLU A 349 -12.15 -22.71 15.07
C GLU A 349 -11.61 -22.26 13.71
N LYS A 350 -12.45 -21.61 12.89
CA LYS A 350 -12.04 -21.04 11.61
C LYS A 350 -11.04 -19.90 11.77
N ALA A 351 -11.23 -19.03 12.77
CA ALA A 351 -10.28 -17.97 13.11
C ALA A 351 -8.91 -18.56 13.48
N THR A 352 -8.90 -19.60 14.32
CA THR A 352 -7.67 -20.29 14.73
C THR A 352 -6.92 -20.88 13.52
N SER A 353 -7.64 -21.51 12.58
CA SER A 353 -7.04 -22.02 11.34
C SER A 353 -6.44 -20.90 10.50
N ALA A 354 -7.19 -19.81 10.28
CA ALA A 354 -6.74 -18.68 9.48
C ALA A 354 -5.52 -17.98 10.10
N TRP A 355 -5.49 -17.82 11.43
CA TRP A 355 -4.33 -17.28 12.13
C TRP A 355 -3.10 -18.19 12.03
N SER A 356 -3.28 -19.51 12.05
CA SER A 356 -2.17 -20.46 11.82
C SER A 356 -1.56 -20.32 10.43
N GLU A 357 -2.39 -20.18 9.39
CA GLU A 357 -1.94 -19.88 8.03
C GLU A 357 -1.20 -18.53 7.96
N TRP A 358 -1.72 -17.51 8.64
CA TRP A 358 -1.07 -16.20 8.74
C TRP A 358 0.31 -16.28 9.40
N ARG A 359 0.46 -17.02 10.51
CA ARG A 359 1.77 -17.24 11.14
C ARG A 359 2.75 -17.97 10.23
N THR A 360 2.25 -18.91 9.42
CA THR A 360 3.06 -19.61 8.41
C THR A 360 3.55 -18.63 7.34
N LEU A 361 2.69 -17.71 6.88
CA LEU A 361 3.08 -16.65 5.95
C LEU A 361 4.10 -15.69 6.57
N GLN A 362 3.92 -15.26 7.82
CA GLN A 362 4.91 -14.45 8.53
C GLN A 362 6.26 -15.17 8.63
N ALA A 363 6.28 -16.49 8.87
CA ALA A 363 7.51 -17.28 8.87
C ALA A 363 8.18 -17.32 7.49
N ARG A 364 7.41 -17.45 6.41
CA ARG A 364 7.93 -17.36 5.04
C ARG A 364 8.53 -15.99 4.74
N TRP A 365 7.89 -14.91 5.17
CA TRP A 365 8.47 -13.56 5.08
C TRP A 365 9.80 -13.45 5.83
N ARG A 366 9.89 -13.96 7.07
CA ARG A 366 11.15 -13.96 7.83
C ARG A 366 12.26 -14.72 7.09
N ALA A 367 11.94 -15.87 6.51
CA ALA A 367 12.89 -16.68 5.74
C ALA A 367 13.35 -15.95 4.47
N ALA A 368 12.41 -15.36 3.71
CA ALA A 368 12.70 -14.64 2.47
C ALA A 368 13.50 -13.35 2.71
N LEU A 369 13.29 -12.68 3.85
CA LEU A 369 14.00 -11.44 4.20
C LEU A 369 15.34 -11.66 4.90
N ALA A 370 15.63 -12.86 5.41
CA ALA A 370 16.86 -13.15 6.14
C ALA A 370 18.17 -12.73 5.40
N PRO A 371 18.29 -12.88 4.07
CA PRO A 371 19.46 -12.40 3.32
C PRO A 371 19.56 -10.87 3.22
N HIS A 372 18.51 -10.16 3.62
CA HIS A 372 18.34 -8.72 3.45
C HIS A 372 18.18 -8.00 4.80
N SER A 373 18.64 -8.57 5.90
CA SER A 373 18.73 -7.85 7.17
C SER A 373 19.71 -6.67 7.03
N LEU A 374 19.44 -5.58 7.75
CA LEU A 374 20.49 -4.57 7.90
C LEU A 374 21.64 -5.23 8.67
N PRO A 375 22.90 -5.00 8.30
CA PRO A 375 23.98 -5.23 9.24
C PRO A 375 23.65 -4.43 10.49
N ASP A 376 23.78 -5.05 11.68
CA ASP A 376 23.63 -4.37 12.95
C ASP A 376 24.42 -3.07 12.88
N ALA A 377 23.71 -1.95 13.04
CA ALA A 377 24.34 -0.64 13.07
C ALA A 377 25.23 -0.60 14.32
N GLN A 378 26.51 -0.91 14.14
CA GLN A 378 27.56 -0.62 15.12
C GLN A 378 27.74 0.88 15.26
#